data_AF-A0A437GZI3-F1
#
_entry.id   AF-A0A437GZI3-F1
#
_cell.length_a   1.000
_cell.length_b   1.000
_cell.length_c   1.000
_cell.angle_alpha   90.00
_cell.angle_beta   90.00
_cell.angle_gamma   90.00
#
_symmetry.space_group_name_H-M   'P 1'
#
loop_
_entity.id
_entity.type
_entity.pdbx_description
1 polymer ?
#
loop_
_entity_poly.entity_id
_entity_poly.type
_entity_poly.pdbx_seq_one_letter_code
_entity_poly.pdbx_strand_id
1 'polypeptide(L)'
;MQSFLFEAQIKQSNRTVTAYVFARSEARATALVRHHMNAIGRRYKSITFRRFDTILEGHHRLGLDEILRSPSEGFASLVSSVGWILHSPVVHRLKLFQVKNGDKIVAHVVAPTFDMAAEIWGEWLYRRNCDHLRYDFEEGMASLTRAQQAAMKELLDHGPVGIAEWINGGWSVG
;
A
#
# COMPACT_ATOMS: atom_id res chain seq x y z
N MET A 1 -3.65 6.48 -24.27
CA MET A 1 -2.86 7.49 -23.52
C MET A 1 -2.04 6.75 -22.50
N GLN A 2 -0.73 6.98 -22.47
CA GLN A 2 0.18 6.30 -21.54
C GLN A 2 0.10 6.93 -20.15
N SER A 3 0.08 6.10 -19.10
CA SER A 3 0.20 6.53 -17.70
C SER A 3 1.67 6.56 -17.28
N PHE A 4 1.99 7.33 -16.25
CA PHE A 4 3.34 7.42 -15.66
C PHE A 4 3.26 7.13 -14.16
N LEU A 5 4.36 6.63 -13.60
CA LEU A 5 4.52 6.47 -12.16
C LEU A 5 5.26 7.68 -11.59
N PHE A 6 4.62 8.39 -10.67
CA PHE A 6 5.22 9.50 -9.95
C PHE A 6 5.49 9.10 -8.50
N GLU A 7 6.63 9.54 -7.97
CA GLU A 7 6.86 9.58 -6.53
C GLU A 7 6.45 10.96 -6.02
N ALA A 8 5.57 10.99 -5.04
CA ALA A 8 5.07 12.17 -4.37
C ALA A 8 5.68 12.29 -2.97
N GLN A 9 6.40 13.37 -2.71
CA GLN A 9 6.87 13.73 -1.37
C GLN A 9 5.88 14.72 -0.75
N ILE A 10 5.11 14.24 0.23
CA ILE A 10 4.02 14.99 0.88
C ILE A 10 4.53 15.51 2.21
N LYS A 11 4.81 16.81 2.28
CA LYS A 11 5.29 17.45 3.51
C LYS A 11 4.12 17.80 4.43
N GLN A 12 4.08 17.19 5.61
CA GLN A 12 3.11 17.46 6.67
C GLN A 12 3.74 18.35 7.76
N SER A 13 3.00 18.62 8.84
CA SER A 13 3.48 19.50 9.91
C SER A 13 4.71 18.95 10.64
N ASN A 14 4.79 17.62 10.80
CA ASN A 14 5.77 16.92 11.62
C ASN A 14 6.64 15.90 10.86
N ARG A 15 6.37 15.65 9.57
CA ARG A 15 7.08 14.65 8.77
C ARG A 15 6.90 14.84 7.26
N THR A 16 7.60 14.04 6.48
CA THR A 16 7.39 13.87 5.04
C THR A 16 6.96 12.44 4.79
N VAL A 17 5.90 12.25 4.01
CA VAL A 17 5.41 10.93 3.58
C VAL A 17 5.69 10.77 2.09
N THR A 18 6.20 9.59 1.71
CA THR A 18 6.36 9.22 0.30
C THR A 18 5.14 8.42 -0.14
N ALA A 19 4.56 8.76 -1.28
CA ALA A 19 3.50 7.98 -1.93
C ALA A 19 3.83 7.80 -3.41
N TYR A 20 3.39 6.70 -4.01
CA TYR A 20 3.53 6.49 -5.44
C TYR A 20 2.17 6.60 -6.13
N VAL A 21 2.14 7.28 -7.27
CA VAL A 21 0.90 7.65 -7.97
C VAL A 21 1.03 7.34 -9.44
N PHE A 22 0.13 6.51 -9.96
CA PHE A 22 -0.05 6.33 -11.40
C PHE A 22 -1.03 7.36 -11.93
N ALA A 23 -0.59 8.17 -12.89
CA ALA A 23 -1.42 9.17 -13.55
C ALA A 23 -0.91 9.51 -14.94
N ARG A 24 -1.77 10.07 -15.78
CA ARG A 24 -1.41 10.51 -17.15
C ARG A 24 -0.59 11.79 -17.19
N SER A 25 -0.54 12.55 -16.11
CA SER A 25 0.25 13.78 -15.99
C SER A 25 0.52 14.13 -14.53
N GLU A 26 1.52 14.98 -14.29
CA GLU A 26 1.83 15.48 -12.94
C GLU A 26 0.67 16.30 -12.36
N ALA A 27 -0.03 17.07 -13.19
CA ALA A 27 -1.22 17.81 -12.77
C ALA A 27 -2.33 16.86 -12.28
N ARG A 28 -2.49 15.72 -12.95
CA ARG A 28 -3.45 14.70 -12.54
C ARG A 28 -3.00 13.96 -11.28
N ALA A 29 -1.73 13.59 -11.17
CA ALA A 29 -1.15 13.03 -9.94
C ALA A 29 -1.35 13.97 -8.75
N THR A 30 -1.10 15.26 -8.94
CA THR A 30 -1.35 16.31 -7.94
C THR A 30 -2.81 16.32 -7.51
N ALA A 31 -3.75 16.31 -8.44
CA ALA A 31 -5.17 16.29 -8.13
C ALA A 31 -5.57 15.06 -7.31
N LEU A 32 -5.05 13.87 -7.65
CA LEU A 32 -5.31 12.63 -6.92
C LEU A 32 -4.80 12.71 -5.48
N VAL A 33 -3.55 13.17 -5.26
CA VAL A 33 -2.99 13.31 -3.91
C VAL A 33 -3.75 14.33 -3.09
N ARG A 34 -4.09 15.50 -3.67
CA ARG A 34 -4.86 16.53 -2.97
C ARG A 34 -6.25 16.04 -2.57
N HIS A 35 -6.95 15.39 -3.50
CA HIS A 35 -8.27 14.83 -3.23
C HIS A 35 -8.19 13.75 -2.13
N HIS A 36 -7.14 12.91 -2.12
CA HIS A 36 -6.91 11.92 -1.06
C HIS A 36 -6.74 12.59 0.29
N MET A 37 -5.80 13.52 0.39
CA MET A 37 -5.48 14.24 1.62
C MET A 37 -6.71 14.96 2.19
N ASN A 38 -7.52 15.58 1.33
CA ASN A 38 -8.78 16.21 1.71
C ASN A 38 -9.79 15.17 2.21
N ALA A 39 -9.98 14.06 1.50
CA ALA A 39 -10.92 13.00 1.86
C ALA A 39 -10.59 12.36 3.22
N ILE A 40 -9.30 12.19 3.56
CA ILE A 40 -8.87 11.67 4.87
C ILE A 40 -8.74 12.77 5.95
N GLY A 41 -9.08 14.03 5.63
CA GLY A 41 -9.04 15.15 6.58
C GLY A 41 -7.64 15.57 7.02
N ARG A 42 -6.61 15.27 6.23
CA ARG A 42 -5.20 15.56 6.56
C ARG A 42 -4.72 16.82 5.86
N ARG A 43 -4.05 17.70 6.63
CA ARG A 43 -3.40 18.90 6.11
C ARG A 43 -1.99 18.57 5.60
N TYR A 44 -1.56 19.24 4.54
CA TYR A 44 -0.20 19.20 4.01
C TYR A 44 0.29 20.63 3.76
N LYS A 45 1.62 20.82 3.82
CA LYS A 45 2.30 22.11 3.55
C LYS A 45 2.68 22.23 2.08
N SER A 46 3.22 21.15 1.51
CA SER A 46 3.64 21.10 0.11
C SER A 46 3.62 19.65 -0.40
N ILE A 47 3.51 19.50 -1.72
CA ILE A 47 3.66 18.23 -2.41
C ILE A 47 4.64 18.47 -3.56
N THR A 48 5.69 17.66 -3.65
CA THR A 48 6.59 17.67 -4.81
C THR A 48 6.53 16.31 -5.51
N PHE A 49 6.65 16.32 -6.83
CA PHE A 49 6.61 15.12 -7.64
C PHE A 49 7.92 14.93 -8.41
N ARG A 50 8.28 13.68 -8.64
CA ARG A 50 9.25 13.30 -9.66
C ARG A 50 8.75 12.09 -10.43
N ARG A 51 9.07 12.01 -11.72
CA ARG A 51 8.84 10.79 -12.50
C ARG A 51 9.74 9.69 -11.97
N PHE A 52 9.12 8.60 -11.53
CA PHE A 52 9.79 7.47 -10.89
C PHE A 52 9.93 6.30 -11.85
N ASP A 53 9.03 6.16 -12.83
CA ASP A 53 9.07 5.11 -13.86
C ASP A 53 10.37 5.08 -14.69
N THR A 54 11.03 6.23 -14.83
CA THR A 54 12.25 6.38 -15.63
C THR A 54 13.53 6.01 -14.89
N ILE A 55 13.47 5.82 -13.56
CA ILE A 55 14.64 5.55 -12.72
C ILE A 55 14.58 4.17 -12.03
N LEU A 56 13.51 3.40 -12.27
CA LEU A 56 13.36 2.07 -11.70
C LEU A 56 14.14 1.02 -12.50
N GLU A 57 14.87 0.18 -11.78
CA GLU A 57 15.68 -0.91 -12.32
C GLU A 57 15.40 -2.24 -11.60
N GLY A 58 15.72 -3.35 -12.27
CA GLY A 58 15.65 -4.69 -11.71
C GLY A 58 14.28 -5.05 -11.12
N HIS A 59 14.28 -5.61 -9.92
CA HIS A 59 13.08 -6.05 -9.21
C HIS A 59 12.05 -4.94 -8.94
N HIS A 60 12.49 -3.67 -8.88
CA HIS A 60 11.57 -2.54 -8.72
C HIS A 60 10.75 -2.22 -9.98
N ARG A 61 11.03 -2.84 -11.14
CA ARG A 61 10.18 -2.74 -12.35
C ARG A 61 9.12 -3.85 -12.44
N LEU A 62 9.10 -4.82 -11.52
CA LEU A 62 8.16 -5.93 -11.60
C LEU A 62 6.71 -5.44 -11.60
N GLY A 63 5.92 -5.87 -12.59
CA GLY A 63 4.52 -5.45 -12.78
C GLY A 63 4.32 -4.01 -13.29
N LEU A 64 5.40 -3.20 -13.40
CA LEU A 64 5.30 -1.79 -13.77
C LEU A 64 4.73 -1.61 -15.19
N ASP A 65 5.25 -2.35 -16.17
CA ASP A 65 4.87 -2.18 -17.57
C ASP A 65 3.41 -2.58 -17.85
N GLU A 66 2.84 -3.46 -17.04
CA GLU A 66 1.42 -3.81 -17.10
C GLU A 66 0.56 -2.66 -16.54
N ILE A 67 0.94 -2.11 -15.39
CA ILE A 67 0.20 -1.00 -14.79
C ILE A 67 0.33 0.29 -15.61
N LEU A 68 1.49 0.56 -16.22
CA LEU A 68 1.66 1.73 -17.10
C LEU A 68 0.74 1.67 -18.34
N ARG A 69 0.31 0.47 -18.74
CA ARG A 69 -0.68 0.25 -19.81
C ARG A 69 -2.12 0.30 -19.30
N SER A 70 -2.33 0.27 -17.98
CA SER A 70 -3.66 0.37 -17.38
C SER A 70 -4.28 1.75 -17.64
N PRO A 71 -5.57 1.81 -18.03
CA PRO A 71 -6.27 3.08 -18.17
C PRO A 71 -6.57 3.74 -16.82
N SER A 72 -6.45 2.99 -15.73
CA SER A 72 -6.76 3.40 -14.36
C SER A 72 -5.66 4.28 -13.76
N GLU A 73 -6.07 5.25 -12.95
CA GLU A 73 -5.19 6.17 -12.23
C GLU A 73 -5.44 6.05 -10.73
N GLY A 74 -4.40 6.26 -9.93
CA GLY A 74 -4.52 6.12 -8.49
C GLY A 74 -3.20 5.96 -7.76
N PHE A 75 -3.28 5.59 -6.50
CA PHE A 75 -2.10 5.24 -5.71
C PHE A 75 -1.60 3.85 -6.05
N ALA A 76 -0.29 3.67 -5.93
CA ALA A 76 0.32 2.36 -6.01
C ALA A 76 1.34 2.12 -4.91
N SER A 77 1.59 0.84 -4.69
CA SER A 77 2.61 0.33 -3.78
C SER A 77 3.39 -0.74 -4.50
N LEU A 78 4.69 -0.82 -4.23
CA LEU A 78 5.51 -1.95 -4.61
C LEU A 78 5.40 -2.99 -3.51
N VAL A 79 4.83 -4.15 -3.83
CA VAL A 79 4.82 -5.32 -2.94
C VAL A 79 5.95 -6.22 -3.41
N SER A 80 6.89 -6.56 -2.54
CA SER A 80 8.09 -7.32 -2.94
C SER A 80 7.75 -8.65 -3.60
N SER A 81 6.60 -9.22 -3.21
CA SER A 81 6.09 -10.49 -3.70
C SER A 81 5.30 -10.41 -5.00
N VAL A 82 4.60 -9.31 -5.28
CA VAL A 82 3.70 -9.19 -6.45
C VAL A 82 4.25 -8.26 -7.52
N GLY A 83 5.04 -7.26 -7.13
CA GLY A 83 5.41 -6.11 -7.95
C GLY A 83 4.56 -4.89 -7.63
N TRP A 84 4.49 -3.94 -8.56
CA TRP A 84 3.62 -2.78 -8.40
C TRP A 84 2.16 -3.22 -8.38
N ILE A 85 1.37 -2.60 -7.50
CA ILE A 85 -0.06 -2.80 -7.38
C ILE A 85 -0.76 -1.45 -7.32
N LEU A 86 -1.79 -1.26 -8.15
CA LEU A 86 -2.65 -0.09 -8.11
C LEU A 86 -3.78 -0.32 -7.08
N HIS A 87 -3.90 0.54 -6.07
CA HIS A 87 -4.74 0.24 -4.91
C HIS A 87 -5.66 1.36 -4.41
N SER A 88 -5.75 2.51 -5.08
CA SER A 88 -6.79 3.49 -4.69
C SER A 88 -7.09 4.54 -5.77
N PRO A 89 -8.30 4.54 -6.34
CA PRO A 89 -8.88 5.72 -6.96
C PRO A 89 -9.45 6.60 -5.84
N VAL A 90 -8.56 7.21 -5.07
CA VAL A 90 -8.83 8.27 -4.10
C VAL A 90 -10.11 8.09 -3.27
N VAL A 91 -10.04 7.31 -2.18
CA VAL A 91 -10.94 7.35 -0.98
C VAL A 91 -10.83 6.06 -0.15
N HIS A 92 -10.27 4.97 -0.67
CA HIS A 92 -10.12 3.76 0.14
C HIS A 92 -9.01 3.93 1.19
N ARG A 93 -9.41 4.02 2.46
CA ARG A 93 -8.51 3.78 3.60
C ARG A 93 -8.04 2.34 3.53
N LEU A 94 -6.76 2.12 3.78
CA LEU A 94 -6.25 0.77 3.93
C LEU A 94 -6.89 0.14 5.16
N LYS A 95 -7.04 -1.16 5.10
CA LYS A 95 -7.56 -2.00 6.17
C LYS A 95 -6.46 -2.95 6.62
N LEU A 96 -6.57 -3.40 7.86
CA LEU A 96 -5.76 -4.48 8.38
C LEU A 96 -6.57 -5.77 8.31
N PHE A 97 -6.05 -6.75 7.59
CA PHE A 97 -6.57 -8.12 7.58
C PHE A 97 -5.64 -9.01 8.39
N GLN A 98 -6.21 -9.79 9.29
CA GLN A 98 -5.51 -10.78 10.09
C GLN A 98 -5.67 -12.13 9.44
N VAL A 99 -4.55 -12.76 9.07
CA VAL A 99 -4.55 -14.11 8.52
C VAL A 99 -4.43 -15.09 9.67
N LYS A 100 -5.34 -16.06 9.74
CA LYS A 100 -5.43 -17.07 10.79
C LYS A 100 -5.30 -18.47 10.22
N ASN A 101 -4.65 -19.35 10.98
CA ASN A 101 -4.70 -20.79 10.78
C ASN A 101 -5.28 -21.43 12.05
N GLY A 102 -6.57 -21.78 12.00
CA GLY A 102 -7.37 -22.01 13.20
C GLY A 102 -7.44 -20.74 14.05
N ASP A 103 -7.17 -20.84 15.36
CA ASP A 103 -7.21 -19.69 16.27
C ASP A 103 -5.94 -18.84 16.28
N LYS A 104 -4.87 -19.31 15.61
CA LYS A 104 -3.57 -18.63 15.62
C LYS A 104 -3.48 -17.61 14.49
N ILE A 105 -3.22 -16.35 14.83
CA ILE A 105 -2.84 -15.32 13.86
C ILE A 105 -1.43 -15.62 13.36
N VAL A 106 -1.29 -15.76 12.05
CA VAL A 106 -0.01 -16.08 11.38
C VAL A 106 0.56 -14.90 10.60
N ALA A 107 -0.28 -13.95 10.20
CA ALA A 107 0.16 -12.76 9.46
C ALA A 107 -0.83 -11.60 9.63
N HIS A 108 -0.32 -10.39 9.36
CA HIS A 108 -1.14 -9.20 9.18
C HIS A 108 -0.90 -8.67 7.77
N VAL A 109 -1.97 -8.37 7.03
CA VAL A 109 -1.89 -7.86 5.67
C VAL A 109 -2.58 -6.51 5.62
N VAL A 110 -1.87 -5.49 5.13
CA VAL A 110 -2.42 -4.15 4.89
C VAL A 110 -2.85 -4.07 3.44
N ALA A 111 -4.15 -3.91 3.21
CA ALA A 111 -4.73 -3.82 1.88
C ALA A 111 -6.06 -3.02 1.92
N PRO A 112 -6.50 -2.40 0.82
CA PRO A 112 -7.79 -1.72 0.75
C PRO A 112 -8.99 -2.68 0.64
N THR A 113 -8.79 -3.91 0.17
CA THR A 113 -9.84 -4.92 -0.03
C THR A 113 -9.37 -6.30 0.41
N PHE A 114 -10.34 -7.17 0.69
CA PHE A 114 -10.08 -8.58 1.04
C PHE A 114 -9.38 -9.32 -0.10
N ASP A 115 -9.86 -9.17 -1.33
CA ASP A 115 -9.30 -9.88 -2.50
C ASP A 115 -7.82 -9.59 -2.68
N MET A 116 -7.42 -8.33 -2.49
CA MET A 116 -6.02 -7.94 -2.58
C MET A 116 -5.20 -8.43 -1.38
N ALA A 117 -5.79 -8.47 -0.18
CA ALA A 117 -5.12 -9.09 0.97
C ALA A 117 -4.87 -10.59 0.74
N ALA A 118 -5.84 -11.29 0.16
CA ALA A 118 -5.75 -12.69 -0.19
C ALA A 118 -4.70 -12.94 -1.29
N GLU A 119 -4.65 -12.09 -2.32
CA GLU A 119 -3.66 -12.14 -3.39
C GLU A 119 -2.23 -11.95 -2.84
N ILE A 120 -2.00 -10.92 -2.02
CA ILE A 120 -0.70 -10.64 -1.39
C ILE A 120 -0.24 -11.84 -0.55
N TRP A 121 -1.16 -12.40 0.26
CA TRP A 121 -0.87 -13.55 1.09
C TRP A 121 -0.58 -14.81 0.27
N GLY A 122 -1.38 -15.06 -0.77
CA GLY A 122 -1.23 -16.21 -1.65
C GLY A 122 0.13 -16.20 -2.36
N GLU A 123 0.54 -15.06 -2.89
CA GLU A 123 1.85 -14.90 -3.53
C GLU A 123 3.00 -15.07 -2.52
N TRP A 124 2.83 -14.59 -1.29
CA TRP A 124 3.82 -14.81 -0.24
C TRP A 124 3.97 -16.29 0.14
N LEU A 125 2.87 -17.05 0.21
CA LEU A 125 2.90 -18.48 0.46
C LEU A 125 3.57 -19.24 -0.69
N TYR A 126 3.21 -18.90 -1.93
CA TYR A 126 3.76 -19.50 -3.14
C TYR A 126 5.30 -19.40 -3.15
N ARG A 127 5.84 -18.20 -2.88
CA ARG A 127 7.30 -17.98 -2.82
C ARG A 127 8.01 -18.75 -1.70
N ARG A 128 7.28 -19.20 -0.69
CA ARG A 128 7.82 -20.00 0.42
C ARG A 128 7.61 -21.50 0.24
N ASN A 129 7.06 -21.94 -0.89
CA ASN A 129 6.67 -23.34 -1.15
C ASN A 129 5.80 -23.90 0.00
N CYS A 130 4.90 -23.08 0.53
CA CYS A 130 3.95 -23.53 1.55
C CYS A 130 2.70 -24.08 0.87
N ASP A 131 2.43 -25.38 1.03
CA ASP A 131 1.25 -26.03 0.44
C ASP A 131 -0.06 -25.75 1.21
N HIS A 132 -1.14 -25.59 0.43
CA HIS A 132 -2.57 -25.87 0.69
C HIS A 132 -3.10 -25.85 2.14
N LEU A 133 -2.71 -24.87 2.95
CA LEU A 133 -3.35 -24.63 4.24
C LEU A 133 -4.60 -23.76 4.04
N ARG A 134 -5.70 -24.13 4.71
CA ARG A 134 -6.88 -23.28 4.80
C ARG A 134 -6.58 -22.15 5.78
N TYR A 135 -6.63 -20.92 5.29
CA TYR A 135 -6.48 -19.72 6.11
C TYR A 135 -7.79 -18.97 6.17
N ASP A 136 -8.11 -18.47 7.36
CA ASP A 136 -9.23 -17.56 7.57
C ASP A 136 -8.70 -16.12 7.64
N PHE A 137 -9.48 -15.19 7.14
CA PHE A 137 -9.14 -13.76 7.11
C PHE A 137 -10.18 -13.00 7.92
N GLU A 138 -9.73 -12.16 8.85
CA GLU A 138 -10.60 -11.30 9.63
C GLU A 138 -10.12 -9.85 9.51
N GLU A 139 -11.04 -8.93 9.17
CA GLU A 139 -10.74 -7.50 9.19
C GLU A 139 -10.75 -7.00 10.64
N GLY A 140 -9.65 -6.40 11.08
CA GLY A 140 -9.64 -5.75 12.39
C GLY A 140 -8.29 -5.64 13.06
N MET A 141 -8.31 -4.91 14.19
CA MET A 141 -7.14 -4.65 15.05
C MET A 141 -7.34 -5.20 16.47
N ALA A 142 -8.37 -6.02 16.70
CA ALA A 142 -8.78 -6.44 18.04
C ALA A 142 -7.69 -7.20 18.80
N SER A 143 -6.88 -7.98 18.09
CA SER A 143 -5.76 -8.73 18.69
C SER A 143 -4.50 -7.89 18.93
N LEU A 144 -4.46 -6.63 18.47
CA LEU A 144 -3.30 -5.75 18.63
C LEU A 144 -3.31 -5.05 19.98
N THR A 145 -2.13 -4.83 20.56
CA THR A 145 -1.97 -3.97 21.74
C THR A 145 -2.32 -2.51 21.44
N ARG A 146 -2.61 -1.70 22.45
CA ARG A 146 -2.94 -0.27 22.26
C ARG A 146 -1.86 0.51 21.49
N ALA A 147 -0.59 0.25 21.79
CA ALA A 147 0.53 0.89 21.11
C ALA A 147 0.57 0.51 19.61
N GLN A 148 0.41 -0.78 19.31
CA GLN A 148 0.33 -1.29 17.94
C GLN A 148 -0.88 -0.70 17.18
N GLN A 149 -2.04 -0.60 17.83
CA GLN A 149 -3.24 0.01 17.22
C GLN A 149 -3.02 1.48 16.87
N ALA A 150 -2.40 2.25 17.76
CA ALA A 150 -2.12 3.66 17.51
C ALA A 150 -1.20 3.86 16.31
N ALA A 151 -0.11 3.09 16.23
CA ALA A 151 0.82 3.12 15.10
C ALA A 151 0.19 2.57 13.80
N MET A 152 -0.65 1.53 13.88
CA MET A 152 -1.34 0.96 12.73
C MET A 152 -2.32 1.95 12.11
N LYS A 153 -3.09 2.69 12.91
CA LYS A 153 -4.02 3.73 12.39
C LYS A 153 -3.30 4.75 11.52
N GLU A 154 -2.07 5.10 11.87
CA GLU A 154 -1.25 5.98 11.05
C GLU A 154 -0.86 5.32 9.74
N LEU A 155 -0.38 4.07 9.78
CA LEU A 155 -0.05 3.29 8.59
C LEU A 155 -1.26 3.12 7.65
N LEU A 156 -2.46 2.88 8.17
CA LEU A 156 -3.65 2.63 7.34
C LEU A 156 -4.13 3.87 6.54
N ASP A 157 -3.71 5.07 6.91
CA ASP A 157 -4.11 6.31 6.22
C ASP A 157 -3.33 6.55 4.90
N HIS A 158 -2.08 6.06 4.81
CA HIS A 158 -1.14 6.43 3.73
C HIS A 158 0.04 5.45 3.55
N GLY A 159 0.06 4.34 4.27
CA GLY A 159 1.12 3.36 4.22
C GLY A 159 1.13 2.57 2.91
N PRO A 160 2.17 1.78 2.68
CA PRO A 160 2.19 0.80 1.61
C PRO A 160 1.17 -0.32 1.88
N VAL A 161 0.74 -0.95 0.79
CA VAL A 161 0.05 -2.25 0.80
C VAL A 161 1.10 -3.35 0.92
N GLY A 162 0.82 -4.42 1.66
CA GLY A 162 1.75 -5.55 1.83
C GLY A 162 1.59 -6.30 3.14
N ILE A 163 2.56 -7.16 3.47
CA ILE A 163 2.56 -7.87 4.74
C ILE A 163 3.15 -6.99 5.82
N ALA A 164 2.39 -6.77 6.90
CA ALA A 164 2.77 -5.92 8.00
C ALA A 164 3.36 -6.73 9.17
N GLU A 165 4.53 -6.31 9.63
CA GLU A 165 5.24 -6.90 10.76
C GLU A 165 5.55 -5.84 11.82
N TRP A 166 5.37 -6.18 13.10
CA TRP A 166 5.72 -5.31 14.21
C TRP A 166 7.15 -5.59 14.66
N ILE A 167 8.07 -4.69 14.32
CA ILE A 167 9.51 -4.83 14.60
C ILE A 167 10.03 -3.57 15.27
N ASN A 168 10.88 -3.72 16.29
CA ASN A 168 11.53 -2.61 17.00
C ASN A 168 10.59 -1.48 17.47
N GLY A 169 9.34 -1.80 17.82
CA GLY A 169 8.36 -0.82 18.28
C GLY A 169 7.62 -0.05 17.18
N GLY A 170 7.70 -0.50 15.93
CA GLY A 170 6.97 0.08 14.81
C GLY A 170 6.46 -0.97 13.81
N TRP A 171 5.54 -0.56 12.94
CA TRP A 171 5.11 -1.39 11.81
C TRP A 171 6.05 -1.21 10.63
N SER A 172 6.47 -2.34 10.05
CA SER A 172 7.11 -2.41 8.75
C SER A 172 6.22 -3.18 7.79
N VAL A 173 6.25 -2.82 6.50
CA VAL A 173 5.44 -3.48 5.46
C VAL A 173 6.35 -3.83 4.29
N GLY A 174 6.30 -5.10 3.86
CA GLY A 174 7.09 -5.64 2.75
C GLY A 174 6.27 -6.28 1.63
#